data_AF-A0A2Z7A0Y4-F1
#
_entry.id   AF-A0A2Z7A0Y4-F1
#
_cell.length_a   1.000
_cell.length_b   1.000
_cell.length_c   1.000
_cell.angle_alpha   90.00
_cell.angle_beta   90.00
_cell.angle_gamma   90.00
#
_symmetry.space_group_name_H-M   'P 1'
#
loop_
_entity.id
_entity.type
_entity.pdbx_description
1 polymer ?
#
loop_
_entity_poly.entity_id
_entity_poly.type
_entity_poly.pdbx_seq_one_letter_code
_entity_poly.pdbx_strand_id
1 'polypeptide(L)'
;MSEGSCVTEVEVEVEERTGMDRLKAWLDREGLGGYAFLFRFHCVDDEVLPLLTLRDLKAMGICPDGTRRKIYQFIQKSCQNSAE
;
A
#
# COMPACT_ATOMS: atom_id res chain seq x y z
N MET A 1 -17.34 -12.69 39.09
CA MET A 1 -16.28 -11.73 38.70
C MET A 1 -16.30 -11.70 37.19
N SER A 2 -16.74 -10.58 36.63
CA SER A 2 -17.01 -10.42 35.20
C SER A 2 -15.72 -10.37 34.39
N GLU A 3 -15.70 -11.08 33.26
CA GLU A 3 -14.66 -10.98 32.24
C GLU A 3 -14.85 -9.64 31.51
N GLY A 4 -13.92 -8.72 31.76
CA GLY A 4 -13.86 -7.41 31.12
C GLY A 4 -13.30 -7.56 29.71
N SER A 5 -14.21 -7.78 28.78
CA SER A 5 -14.01 -7.79 27.34
C SER A 5 -13.37 -6.50 26.81
N CYS A 6 -12.65 -6.68 25.70
CA CYS A 6 -11.92 -5.74 24.86
C CYS A 6 -12.49 -4.32 24.76
N VAL A 7 -11.59 -3.33 24.93
CA VAL A 7 -11.61 -2.11 24.13
C VAL A 7 -10.21 -1.90 23.56
N THR A 8 -10.01 -2.36 22.33
CA THR A 8 -9.07 -1.66 21.46
C THR A 8 -9.94 -0.76 20.61
N GLU A 9 -10.22 0.42 21.14
CA GLU A 9 -10.67 1.54 20.34
C GLU A 9 -9.53 1.87 19.38
N VAL A 10 -9.58 1.26 18.20
CA VAL A 10 -8.88 1.82 17.05
C VAL A 10 -9.83 2.85 16.50
N GLU A 11 -9.67 4.09 16.96
CA GLU A 11 -10.20 5.26 16.27
C GLU A 11 -9.59 5.24 14.88
N VAL A 12 -10.36 4.73 13.90
CA VAL A 12 -9.99 4.85 12.50
C VAL A 12 -10.33 6.28 12.13
N GLU A 13 -9.41 7.21 12.45
CA GLU A 13 -9.45 8.55 11.92
C GLU A 13 -9.57 8.44 10.40
N VAL A 14 -10.60 9.09 9.85
CA VAL A 14 -10.78 9.18 8.41
C VAL A 14 -9.75 10.20 7.91
N GLU A 15 -8.46 9.83 7.98
CA GLU A 15 -7.40 10.58 7.31
C GLU A 15 -7.63 10.45 5.81
N GLU A 16 -7.43 11.57 5.11
CA GLU A 16 -7.41 11.68 3.67
C GLU A 16 -6.54 10.54 3.10
N ARG A 17 -7.18 9.47 2.61
CA ARG A 17 -6.47 8.24 2.24
C ARG A 17 -5.56 8.51 1.06
N THR A 18 -4.29 8.82 1.35
CA THR A 18 -3.22 8.98 0.37
C THR A 18 -3.13 7.71 -0.48
N GLY A 19 -2.63 7.81 -1.70
CA GLY A 19 -2.28 6.66 -2.53
C GLY A 19 -1.35 5.68 -1.80
N MET A 20 -0.46 6.19 -0.94
CA MET A 20 0.38 5.35 -0.07
C MET A 20 -0.43 4.59 0.98
N ASP A 21 -1.40 5.23 1.65
CA ASP A 21 -2.27 4.55 2.62
C ASP A 21 -3.14 3.48 1.95
N ARG A 22 -3.63 3.76 0.75
CA ARG A 22 -4.39 2.79 -0.06
C ARG A 22 -3.51 1.62 -0.47
N LEU A 23 -2.27 1.87 -0.89
CA LEU A 23 -1.29 0.84 -1.21
C LEU A 23 -0.98 -0.01 0.03
N LYS A 24 -0.71 0.62 1.18
CA LYS A 24 -0.45 -0.10 2.43
C LYS A 24 -1.62 -0.99 2.83
N ALA A 25 -2.85 -0.46 2.84
CA ALA A 25 -4.05 -1.23 3.17
C ALA A 25 -4.26 -2.41 2.20
N TRP A 26 -4.00 -2.20 0.91
CA TRP A 26 -4.06 -3.27 -0.08
C TRP A 26 -2.96 -4.32 0.10
N LEU A 27 -1.73 -3.89 0.40
CA LEU A 27 -0.61 -4.79 0.71
C LEU A 27 -0.91 -5.63 1.94
N ASP A 28 -1.44 -5.03 3.01
CA ASP A 28 -1.84 -5.74 4.23
C ASP A 28 -2.92 -6.79 3.94
N ARG A 29 -3.92 -6.45 3.10
CA ARG A 29 -4.98 -7.40 2.67
C ARG A 29 -4.45 -8.57 1.84
N GLU A 30 -3.49 -8.33 0.95
CA GLU A 30 -2.89 -9.37 0.10
C GLU A 30 -1.83 -10.22 0.82
N GLY A 31 -1.53 -9.93 2.10
CA GLY A 31 -0.44 -10.59 2.83
C GLY A 31 0.96 -10.13 2.38
N LEU A 32 1.03 -8.96 1.75
CA LEU A 32 2.23 -8.30 1.22
C LEU A 32 2.66 -7.09 2.06
N GLY A 33 2.10 -6.89 3.26
CA GLY A 33 2.37 -5.74 4.13
C GLY A 33 3.85 -5.47 4.40
N GLY A 34 4.69 -6.51 4.39
CA GLY A 34 6.15 -6.38 4.54
C GLY A 34 6.82 -5.54 3.43
N TYR A 35 6.21 -5.43 2.26
CA TYR A 35 6.72 -4.58 1.17
C TYR A 35 6.43 -3.10 1.38
N ALA A 36 5.46 -2.72 2.22
CA ALA A 36 5.10 -1.32 2.47
C ALA A 36 6.29 -0.51 2.99
N PHE A 37 7.16 -1.13 3.79
CA PHE A 37 8.39 -0.50 4.27
C PHE A 37 9.34 -0.10 3.15
N LEU A 38 9.40 -0.86 2.05
CA LEU A 38 10.30 -0.55 0.93
C LEU A 38 9.91 0.76 0.24
N PHE A 39 8.62 1.01 0.02
CA PHE A 39 8.14 2.26 -0.57
C PHE A 39 8.53 3.47 0.29
N ARG A 40 8.37 3.34 1.60
CA ARG A 40 8.77 4.39 2.55
C ARG A 40 10.28 4.59 2.60
N PHE A 41 11.05 3.50 2.53
CA PHE A 41 12.52 3.55 2.51
C PHE A 41 13.07 4.22 1.24
N HIS A 42 12.46 3.93 0.09
CA HIS A 42 12.82 4.54 -1.20
C HIS A 42 12.21 5.94 -1.40
N CYS A 43 11.61 6.53 -0.35
CA CYS A 43 10.98 7.86 -0.38
C CYS A 43 10.00 8.01 -1.54
N VAL A 44 9.14 6.99 -1.76
CA VAL A 44 8.12 7.03 -2.79
C VAL A 44 6.92 7.82 -2.26
N ASP A 45 6.71 9.04 -2.73
CA ASP A 45 5.53 9.85 -2.40
C ASP A 45 4.33 9.57 -3.32
N ASP A 46 3.15 10.11 -2.99
CA ASP A 46 1.92 9.98 -3.77
C ASP A 46 2.02 10.47 -5.22
N GLU A 47 2.90 11.44 -5.50
CA GLU A 47 3.17 11.94 -6.84
C GLU A 47 4.07 10.98 -7.65
N VAL A 48 4.97 10.25 -6.96
CA VAL A 48 5.93 9.33 -7.58
C VAL A 48 5.34 7.92 -7.70
N LEU A 49 4.44 7.56 -6.78
CA LEU A 49 3.73 6.29 -6.75
C LEU A 49 3.12 5.91 -8.12
N PRO A 50 2.35 6.78 -8.82
CA PRO A 50 1.86 6.50 -10.18
C PRO A 50 2.96 6.29 -11.23
N LEU A 51 4.12 6.89 -11.03
CA LEU A 51 5.23 6.89 -11.99
C LEU A 51 6.09 5.63 -11.89
N LEU A 52 5.91 4.82 -10.83
CA LEU A 52 6.67 3.59 -10.64
C LEU A 52 6.40 2.57 -11.73
N THR A 53 7.47 2.10 -12.37
CA THR A 53 7.43 1.01 -13.34
C THR A 53 7.74 -0.34 -12.72
N LEU A 54 7.49 -1.43 -13.47
CA LEU A 54 7.95 -2.77 -13.11
C LEU A 54 9.47 -2.86 -12.90
N ARG A 55 10.28 -1.97 -13.50
CA ARG A 55 11.73 -1.95 -13.25
C ARG A 55 12.04 -1.30 -11.90
N ASP A 56 11.33 -0.24 -11.53
CA ASP A 56 11.53 0.47 -10.27
C ASP A 56 11.12 -0.41 -9.09
N LEU A 57 9.99 -1.11 -9.19
CA LEU A 57 9.59 -2.10 -8.18
C LEU A 57 10.66 -3.21 -8.00
N LYS A 58 11.32 -3.63 -9.08
CA LYS A 58 12.41 -4.61 -9.01
C LYS A 58 13.64 -4.01 -8.32
N ALA A 59 14.01 -2.77 -8.65
CA ALA A 59 15.13 -2.06 -8.04
C ALA A 59 14.90 -1.81 -6.53
N MET A 60 13.63 -1.67 -6.11
CA MET A 60 13.28 -1.51 -4.70
C MET A 60 13.40 -2.79 -3.87
N GLY A 61 13.51 -3.96 -4.52
CA GLY A 61 13.63 -5.27 -3.84
C GLY A 61 12.44 -6.21 -4.05
N ILE A 62 11.46 -5.84 -4.89
CA ILE A 62 10.31 -6.70 -5.22
C ILE A 62 10.71 -7.64 -6.38
N CYS A 63 11.49 -8.66 -6.05
CA CYS A 63 12.03 -9.61 -7.03
C CYS A 63 10.97 -10.54 -7.66
N PRO A 64 9.99 -11.10 -6.93
CA PRO A 64 9.03 -12.05 -7.50
C PRO A 64 8.14 -11.41 -8.58
N ASP A 65 8.17 -11.95 -9.79
CA ASP A 65 7.45 -11.40 -10.95
C ASP A 65 5.93 -11.35 -10.76
N GLY A 66 5.37 -12.28 -9.98
CA GLY A 66 3.94 -12.31 -9.66
C GLY A 66 3.54 -11.16 -8.73
N THR A 67 4.23 -11.01 -7.60
CA THR A 67 4.00 -9.93 -6.62
C THR A 67 4.21 -8.56 -7.26
N ARG A 68 5.28 -8.40 -8.04
CA ARG A 68 5.60 -7.16 -8.72
C ARG A 68 4.50 -6.75 -9.71
N ARG A 69 3.95 -7.70 -10.47
CA ARG A 69 2.82 -7.43 -11.37
C ARG A 69 1.54 -7.04 -10.63
N LYS A 70 1.21 -7.71 -9.52
CA LYS A 70 0.04 -7.37 -8.70
C LYS A 70 0.12 -5.94 -8.17
N ILE A 71 1.26 -5.59 -7.58
CA ILE A 71 1.53 -4.25 -7.03
C ILE A 71 1.42 -3.19 -8.13
N TYR A 72 2.09 -3.41 -9.26
CA TYR A 72 2.03 -2.49 -10.40
C TYR A 72 0.60 -2.29 -10.91
N GLN A 73 -0.18 -3.36 -11.06
CA GLN A 73 -1.58 -3.26 -11.46
C GLN A 73 -2.42 -2.48 -10.44
N PHE A 74 -2.17 -2.64 -9.15
CA PHE A 74 -2.89 -1.89 -8.12
C PHE A 74 -2.56 -0.40 -8.16
N ILE A 75 -1.28 -0.04 -8.28
CA ILE A 75 -0.80 1.35 -8.40
C ILE A 75 -1.47 2.00 -9.62
N GLN A 76 -1.41 1.36 -10.79
CA GLN A 76 -2.00 1.89 -12.02
C GLN A 76 -3.51 2.09 -11.92
N LYS A 77 -4.24 1.12 -11.31
CA LYS A 77 -5.69 1.23 -11.10
C LYS A 77 -6.05 2.31 -10.08
N SER A 78 -5.27 2.45 -9.01
CA SER A 78 -5.53 3.43 -7.96
C SER A 78 -5.34 4.87 -8.44
N CYS A 79 -4.50 5.08 -9.47
CA CYS A 79 -4.30 6.37 -10.12
C CYS A 79 -5.32 6.69 -11.23
N GLN A 80 -6.07 5.70 -11.73
CA GLN A 80 -7.07 5.88 -12.80
C GLN A 80 -8.43 6.40 -12.30
N ASN A 81 -8.70 6.38 -10.99
CA ASN A 81 -10.01 6.72 -10.42
C ASN A 81 -10.25 8.22 -10.12
N SER A 82 -9.51 9.14 -10.76
CA SER A 82 -9.81 10.59 -10.71
C SER A 82 -10.46 11.13 -12.00
N ALA A 83 -10.76 10.28 -12.97
CA ALA A 83 -11.39 10.68 -14.24
C ALA A 83 -12.50 9.70 -14.64
N GLU A 84 -13.58 9.63 -13.85
CA GLU A 84 -14.95 9.33 -14.31
C GLU A 84 -15.97 9.70 -13.24
#